data_AF-A0A7Y2NHK3-F1
#
_entry.id   AF-A0A7Y2NHK3-F1
#
_cell.length_a   1.000
_cell.length_b   1.000
_cell.length_c   1.000
_cell.angle_alpha   90.00
_cell.angle_beta   90.00
_cell.angle_gamma   90.00
#
_symmetry.space_group_name_H-M   'P 1'
#
loop_
_entity.id
_entity.type
_entity.pdbx_description
1 polymer ?
#
loop_
_entity_poly.entity_id
_entity_poly.type
_entity_poly.pdbx_seq_one_letter_code
_entity_poly.pdbx_strand_id
1 'polypeptide(L)'
;MRLFAILIVSFALTQPATAQDDVPPRGEMEQGLDLLGEGTRLLLRGLMDELEPALRGLREGLEDLDAYHPPEMLPNGDIIIRRKRAPGPPAEGEVDI
;
A
#
# COMPACT_ATOMS: atom_id res chain seq x y z
N MET A 1 -51.70 -24.97 -15.97
CA MET A 1 -51.71 -23.70 -15.20
C MET A 1 -50.50 -23.51 -14.29
N ARG A 2 -50.02 -24.52 -13.55
CA ARG A 2 -48.81 -24.42 -12.71
C ARG A 2 -47.51 -24.17 -13.49
N LEU A 3 -47.38 -24.70 -14.71
CA LEU A 3 -46.20 -24.47 -15.57
C LEU A 3 -46.07 -23.02 -16.05
N PHE A 4 -47.19 -22.33 -16.29
CA PHE A 4 -47.18 -20.92 -16.73
C PHE A 4 -46.77 -19.95 -15.62
N ALA A 5 -47.07 -20.26 -14.35
CA ALA A 5 -46.68 -19.44 -13.21
C ALA A 5 -45.16 -19.46 -12.95
N ILE A 6 -44.49 -20.59 -13.24
CA ILE A 6 -43.04 -20.73 -13.06
C ILE A 6 -42.26 -19.93 -14.12
N LEU A 7 -42.79 -19.84 -15.34
CA LEU A 7 -42.13 -19.11 -16.44
C LEU A 7 -42.12 -17.58 -16.24
N ILE A 8 -43.16 -17.03 -15.59
CA ILE A 8 -43.29 -15.59 -15.32
C ILE A 8 -42.33 -15.13 -14.20
N VAL A 9 -42.11 -15.97 -13.19
CA VAL A 9 -41.17 -15.67 -12.09
C VAL A 9 -39.72 -15.67 -12.58
N SER A 10 -39.34 -16.58 -13.49
CA SER A 10 -37.98 -16.61 -14.06
C SER A 10 -37.68 -15.45 -15.01
N PHE A 11 -38.70 -14.89 -15.69
CA PHE A 11 -38.53 -13.72 -16.55
C PHE A 11 -38.34 -12.43 -15.73
N ALA A 12 -38.93 -12.35 -14.52
CA ALA A 12 -38.82 -11.19 -13.63
C ALA A 12 -37.45 -11.04 -12.94
N LEU A 13 -36.60 -12.08 -12.93
CA LEU A 13 -35.24 -11.99 -12.37
C LEU A 13 -34.16 -11.62 -13.41
N THR A 14 -34.51 -11.51 -14.69
CA THR A 14 -33.57 -11.15 -15.78
C THR A 14 -33.81 -9.73 -16.26
N GLN A 15 -33.68 -8.73 -15.39
CA GLN A 15 -33.56 -7.33 -15.83
C GLN A 15 -32.48 -6.58 -15.05
N PRO A 16 -31.22 -6.64 -15.53
CA PRO A 16 -30.31 -5.51 -15.41
C PRO A 16 -29.79 -5.19 -16.81
N ALA A 17 -30.65 -4.67 -17.69
CA ALA A 17 -30.23 -4.36 -19.06
C ALA A 17 -31.04 -3.26 -19.77
N THR A 18 -31.89 -2.50 -19.05
CA THR A 18 -32.26 -1.18 -19.55
C THR A 18 -31.10 -0.25 -19.22
N ALA A 19 -30.34 0.08 -20.25
CA ALA A 19 -29.26 1.05 -20.24
C ALA A 19 -29.59 2.28 -19.39
N GLN A 20 -28.64 2.70 -18.55
CA GLN A 20 -28.66 3.99 -17.87
C GLN A 20 -28.47 5.10 -18.91
N ASP A 21 -29.50 5.38 -19.71
CA ASP A 21 -29.54 6.50 -20.67
C ASP A 21 -30.16 7.77 -20.05
N ASP A 22 -30.20 7.85 -18.72
CA ASP A 22 -30.38 9.11 -18.00
C ASP A 22 -29.01 9.57 -17.52
N VAL A 23 -28.48 10.65 -18.09
CA VAL A 23 -27.32 11.34 -17.52
C VAL A 23 -27.75 11.75 -16.11
N PRO A 24 -27.17 11.16 -15.04
CA PRO A 24 -27.60 11.45 -13.70
C PRO A 24 -27.45 12.96 -13.46
N PRO A 25 -28.41 13.59 -12.76
CA PRO A 25 -28.32 15.01 -12.46
C PRO A 25 -26.97 15.29 -11.78
N ARG A 26 -26.34 16.42 -12.13
CA ARG A 26 -24.95 16.76 -11.76
C ARG A 26 -24.60 16.49 -10.27
N GLY A 27 -25.56 16.69 -9.37
CA GLY A 27 -25.37 16.47 -7.93
C GLY A 27 -25.37 15.01 -7.45
N GLU A 28 -25.90 14.06 -8.23
CA GLU A 28 -25.79 12.62 -7.92
C GLU A 28 -24.40 12.07 -8.23
N MET A 29 -23.79 12.55 -9.33
CA MET A 29 -22.39 12.24 -9.65
C MET A 29 -21.44 12.78 -8.59
N GLU A 30 -21.64 14.02 -8.11
CA GLU A 30 -20.84 14.59 -7.02
C GLU A 30 -20.93 13.73 -5.74
N GLN A 31 -22.14 13.33 -5.33
CA GLN A 31 -22.32 12.43 -4.19
C GLN A 31 -21.65 11.06 -4.39
N GLY A 32 -21.73 10.49 -5.59
CA GLY A 32 -21.06 9.23 -5.91
C GLY A 32 -19.53 9.33 -5.79
N LEU A 33 -18.96 10.45 -6.25
CA LEU A 33 -17.53 10.73 -6.11
C LEU A 33 -17.12 10.97 -4.66
N ASP A 34 -17.94 11.65 -3.87
CA ASP A 34 -17.69 11.88 -2.44
C ASP A 34 -17.67 10.56 -1.66
N LEU A 35 -18.66 9.69 -1.90
CA LEU A 35 -18.73 8.35 -1.29
C LEU A 35 -17.53 7.48 -1.69
N LEU A 36 -17.13 7.53 -2.97
CA LEU A 36 -15.93 6.84 -3.45
C LEU A 36 -14.66 7.41 -2.78
N GLY A 37 -14.58 8.73 -2.64
CA GLY A 37 -13.50 9.41 -1.93
C GLY A 37 -13.40 8.97 -0.47
N GLU A 38 -14.53 8.83 0.21
CA GLU A 38 -14.57 8.37 1.59
C GLU A 38 -14.19 6.87 1.70
N GLY A 39 -14.69 6.03 0.80
CA GLY A 39 -14.32 4.61 0.74
C GLY A 39 -12.83 4.38 0.46
N THR A 40 -12.25 5.13 -0.49
CA THR A 40 -10.82 5.07 -0.80
C THR A 40 -9.97 5.56 0.37
N ARG A 41 -10.40 6.60 1.08
CA ARG A 41 -9.71 7.08 2.29
C ARG A 41 -9.67 6.02 3.38
N LEU A 42 -10.79 5.34 3.63
CA LEU A 42 -10.85 4.26 4.62
C LEU A 42 -9.95 3.08 4.22
N LEU A 43 -9.97 2.71 2.94
CA LEU A 43 -9.11 1.65 2.40
C LEU A 43 -7.62 2.00 2.55
N LEU A 44 -7.22 3.19 2.14
CA LEU A 44 -5.84 3.66 2.22
C LEU A 44 -5.36 3.71 3.68
N ARG A 45 -6.23 4.14 4.61
CA ARG A 45 -5.91 4.13 6.04
C ARG A 45 -5.60 2.71 6.53
N GLY A 46 -6.46 1.74 6.23
CA GLY A 46 -6.23 0.34 6.61
C GLY A 46 -4.95 -0.23 6.00
N LEU A 47 -4.68 0.09 4.73
CA LEU A 47 -3.44 -0.30 4.05
C LEU A 47 -2.21 0.33 4.72
N MET A 48 -2.26 1.61 5.09
CA MET A 48 -1.17 2.27 5.79
C MET A 48 -0.91 1.67 7.17
N ASP A 49 -1.97 1.32 7.90
CA ASP A 49 -1.85 0.67 9.21
C ASP A 49 -1.19 -0.73 9.09
N GLU A 50 -1.48 -1.47 8.01
CA GLU A 50 -0.85 -2.77 7.73
C GLU A 50 0.61 -2.65 7.27
N LEU A 51 0.93 -1.60 6.48
CA LEU A 51 2.29 -1.34 6.00
C LEU A 51 3.18 -0.65 7.03
N GLU A 52 2.62 0.01 8.04
CA GLU A 52 3.33 0.72 9.10
C GLU A 52 4.50 -0.09 9.72
N PRO A 53 4.33 -1.36 10.16
CA PRO A 53 5.45 -2.16 10.67
C PRO A 53 6.56 -2.39 9.65
N ALA A 54 6.22 -2.63 8.38
CA ALA A 54 7.21 -2.81 7.32
C ALA A 54 7.97 -1.51 7.04
N LEU A 55 7.28 -0.38 7.05
CA LEU A 55 7.87 0.95 6.90
C LEU A 55 8.78 1.33 8.07
N ARG A 56 8.45 0.91 9.30
CA ARG A 56 9.35 1.07 10.47
C ARG A 56 10.64 0.28 10.29
N GLY A 57 10.55 -1.00 9.91
CA GLY A 57 11.75 -1.81 9.66
C GLY A 57 12.62 -1.24 8.52
N LEU A 58 12.00 -0.74 7.45
CA LEU A 58 12.72 -0.04 6.38
C LEU A 58 13.44 1.22 6.90
N ARG A 59 12.79 2.01 7.75
CA ARG A 59 13.38 3.21 8.35
C ARG A 59 14.61 2.87 9.20
N GLU A 60 14.52 1.86 10.04
CA GLU A 60 15.65 1.39 10.85
C GLU A 60 16.84 0.96 9.97
N GLY A 61 16.58 0.24 8.88
CA GLY A 61 17.62 -0.12 7.92
C GLY A 61 18.25 1.10 7.21
N LEU A 62 17.44 2.10 6.86
CA LEU A 62 17.94 3.35 6.28
C LEU A 62 18.78 4.17 7.28
N GLU A 63 18.43 4.16 8.56
CA GLU A 63 19.20 4.82 9.62
C GLU A 63 20.59 4.19 9.79
N ASP A 64 20.71 2.85 9.68
CA ASP A 64 22.02 2.19 9.70
C ASP A 64 22.87 2.54 8.47
N LEU A 65 22.25 2.63 7.28
CA LEU A 65 22.94 3.08 6.07
C LEU A 65 23.40 4.53 6.15
N ASP A 66 22.70 5.40 6.90
CA ASP A 66 23.14 6.77 7.15
C ASP A 66 24.48 6.84 7.90
N ALA A 67 24.90 5.76 8.58
CA ALA A 67 26.22 5.67 9.17
C ALA A 67 27.36 5.63 8.14
N TYR A 68 27.07 5.50 6.84
CA TYR A 68 28.05 5.38 5.77
C TYR A 68 27.97 6.52 4.74
N HIS A 69 29.09 6.83 4.12
CA HIS A 69 29.17 7.68 2.94
C HIS A 69 28.68 6.92 1.70
N PRO A 70 28.25 7.67 0.66
CA PRO A 70 27.94 7.08 -0.64
C PRO A 70 29.11 6.22 -1.16
N PRO A 71 28.82 5.14 -1.90
CA PRO A 71 29.86 4.27 -2.43
C PRO A 71 30.80 5.00 -3.41
N GLU A 72 32.11 4.82 -3.28
CA GLU A 72 33.12 5.30 -4.23
C GLU A 72 33.66 4.11 -5.05
N MET A 73 33.73 4.25 -6.37
CA MET A 73 34.29 3.23 -7.27
C MET A 73 35.78 3.51 -7.51
N LEU A 74 36.63 2.50 -7.33
CA LEU A 74 38.08 2.59 -7.47
C LEU A 74 38.54 2.29 -8.90
N PRO A 75 39.77 2.69 -9.30
CA PRO A 75 40.29 2.45 -10.65
C PRO A 75 40.41 0.96 -11.04
N ASN A 76 40.48 0.06 -10.06
CA ASN A 76 40.52 -1.38 -10.27
C ASN A 76 39.12 -2.02 -10.40
N GLY A 77 38.04 -1.25 -10.19
CA GLY A 77 36.66 -1.72 -10.25
C GLY A 77 36.04 -2.11 -8.90
N ASP A 78 36.79 -2.06 -7.81
CA ASP A 78 36.25 -2.30 -6.47
C ASP A 78 35.42 -1.12 -5.97
N ILE A 79 34.49 -1.39 -5.05
CA ILE A 79 33.67 -0.36 -4.40
C ILE A 79 34.08 -0.25 -2.94
N ILE A 80 34.34 0.98 -2.48
CA ILE A 80 34.57 1.29 -1.06
C ILE A 80 33.35 2.01 -0.47
N ILE A 81 32.89 1.53 0.69
CA ILE A 81 31.83 2.17 1.49
C ILE A 81 32.47 2.61 2.81
N ARG A 82 32.63 3.93 3.00
CA ARG A 82 33.29 4.49 4.18
C ARG A 82 32.28 4.82 5.26
N ARG A 83 32.58 4.55 6.54
CA ARG A 83 31.71 4.93 7.66
C ARG A 83 31.91 6.41 8.05
N LYS A 84 30.83 7.15 8.29
CA LYS A 84 30.85 8.57 8.69
C LYS A 84 31.41 8.80 10.10
N ARG A 85 31.12 7.87 11.04
CA ARG A 85 31.61 7.94 12.43
C ARG A 85 32.52 6.75 12.72
N ALA A 86 33.65 7.04 13.38
CA ALA A 86 34.55 5.99 13.86
C ALA A 86 33.83 5.07 14.88
N PRO A 87 34.12 3.76 14.88
CA PRO A 87 33.62 2.88 15.93
C PRO A 87 34.09 3.41 17.30
N GLY A 88 33.19 3.35 18.29
CA GLY A 88 33.57 3.64 19.68
C GLY A 88 34.65 2.66 20.16
N PRO A 89 35.33 2.96 21.28
CA PRO A 89 36.26 2.01 21.88
C PRO A 89 35.55 0.66 22.06
N PRO A 90 36.21 -0.46 21.74
CA PRO A 90 35.60 -1.77 21.93
C PRO A 90 35.11 -1.86 23.37
N ALA A 91 33.84 -2.26 23.56
CA ALA A 91 33.38 -2.62 24.89
C ALA A 91 34.32 -3.72 25.39
N GLU A 92 34.99 -3.48 26.51
CA GLU A 92 35.87 -4.45 27.17
C GLU A 92 35.00 -5.66 27.55
N GLY A 93 34.90 -6.60 26.61
CA GLY A 93 34.28 -7.88 26.85
C GLY A 93 35.18 -8.64 27.81
N GLU A 94 34.66 -8.86 29.00
CA GLU A 94 35.10 -9.90 29.92
C GLU A 94 35.30 -11.18 29.09
N VAL A 95 36.56 -11.53 28.83
CA VAL A 95 36.91 -12.81 28.23
C VAL A 95 36.65 -13.81 29.35
N ASP A 96 35.51 -14.46 29.33
CA ASP A 96 35.26 -15.64 30.15
C ASP A 96 36.17 -16.75 29.61
N ILE A 97 37.29 -16.96 30.30
CA ILE A 97 38.34 -17.95 29.98
C ILE A 97 38.02 -19.26 30.69
#